data_AF-A0A160IPU3-F1
#
_entry.id   AF-A0A160IPU3-F1
#
_cell.length_a   1.000
_cell.length_b   1.000
_cell.length_c   1.000
_cell.angle_alpha   90.00
_cell.angle_beta   90.00
_cell.angle_gamma   90.00
#
_symmetry.space_group_name_H-M   'P 1'
#
loop_
_entity.id
_entity.type
_entity.pdbx_description
1 polymer ?
#
loop_
_entity_poly.entity_id
_entity_poly.type
_entity_poly.pdbx_seq_one_letter_code
_entity_poly.pdbx_strand_id
1 'polypeptide(L)'
;MAKTEPKMSRADAGRLGGEKTSKSRGKEFYQQIGKKGGTSTSKKHSTTFFQEIGRKGGSSTSNTHNKTFYQEIGKKGGTATSQKQDKSFYQKIGSKGGSAERNKLN
;
A
#
# COMPACT_ATOMS: atom_id res chain seq x y z
N MET A 1 31.08 -0.53 -46.82
CA MET A 1 29.74 -0.53 -46.20
C MET A 1 29.91 -0.30 -44.70
N ALA A 2 29.47 0.83 -44.16
CA ALA A 2 29.48 1.07 -42.72
C ALA A 2 28.35 0.26 -42.07
N LYS A 3 28.69 -0.61 -41.11
CA LYS A 3 27.72 -1.33 -40.28
C LYS A 3 27.06 -0.32 -39.33
N THR A 4 25.79 -0.04 -39.54
CA THR A 4 25.00 0.76 -38.61
C THR A 4 24.56 -0.15 -37.46
N GLU A 5 25.14 0.04 -36.28
CA GLU A 5 24.69 -0.67 -35.08
C GLU A 5 23.22 -0.31 -34.77
N PRO A 6 22.37 -1.29 -34.41
CA PRO A 6 20.98 -1.01 -34.07
C PRO A 6 20.93 -0.09 -32.85
N LYS A 7 20.33 1.09 -33.04
CA LYS A 7 20.20 2.10 -31.98
C LYS A 7 19.24 1.55 -30.91
N MET A 8 19.73 1.44 -29.68
CA MET A 8 18.95 0.94 -28.53
C MET A 8 17.62 1.70 -28.38
N SER A 9 16.52 0.97 -28.16
CA SER A 9 15.21 1.58 -27.94
C SER A 9 15.15 2.31 -26.59
N ARG A 10 14.23 3.26 -26.45
CA ARG A 10 14.00 3.95 -25.15
C ARG A 10 13.57 2.99 -24.05
N ALA A 11 12.78 1.96 -24.40
CA ALA A 11 12.34 0.94 -23.46
C ALA A 11 13.52 0.09 -22.99
N ASP A 12 14.40 -0.33 -23.91
CA ASP A 12 15.61 -1.10 -23.58
C ASP A 12 16.58 -0.30 -22.72
N ALA A 13 16.77 0.98 -23.03
CA ALA A 13 17.58 1.88 -22.23
C ALA A 13 17.00 2.06 -20.81
N GLY A 14 15.67 2.21 -20.70
CA GLY A 14 14.97 2.31 -19.41
C GLY A 14 15.11 1.05 -18.57
N ARG A 15 14.92 -0.12 -19.18
CA ARG A 15 15.10 -1.43 -18.54
C ARG A 15 16.53 -1.61 -18.05
N LEU A 16 17.52 -1.36 -18.90
CA LEU A 16 18.94 -1.51 -18.56
C LEU A 16 19.35 -0.55 -17.43
N GLY A 17 18.86 0.69 -17.45
CA GLY A 17 19.06 1.66 -16.36
C GLY A 17 18.44 1.20 -15.04
N GLY A 18 17.23 0.64 -15.09
CA GLY A 18 16.55 0.05 -13.94
C GLY A 18 17.32 -1.15 -13.35
N GLU A 19 17.77 -2.07 -14.20
CA GLU A 19 18.57 -3.23 -13.79
C GLU A 19 19.89 -2.80 -13.14
N LYS A 20 20.60 -1.84 -13.73
CA LYS A 20 21.84 -1.30 -13.16
C LYS A 20 21.60 -0.62 -11.81
N THR A 21 20.50 0.12 -11.68
CA THR A 21 20.13 0.77 -10.41
C THR A 21 19.78 -0.27 -9.35
N SER A 22 19.01 -1.30 -9.68
CA SER A 22 18.65 -2.39 -8.77
C SER A 22 19.86 -3.15 -8.25
N LYS A 23 20.86 -3.40 -9.11
CA LYS A 23 22.12 -4.08 -8.73
C LYS A 23 23.04 -3.22 -7.85
N SER A 24 22.95 -1.89 -7.93
CA SER A 24 23.90 -0.97 -7.28
C SER A 24 23.34 -0.26 -6.04
N ARG A 25 22.03 -0.31 -5.81
CA ARG A 25 21.36 0.45 -4.74
C ARG A 25 20.69 -0.47 -3.73
N GLY A 26 20.85 -0.14 -2.45
CA GLY A 26 20.23 -0.85 -1.33
C GLY A 26 18.83 -0.35 -0.96
N LYS A 27 18.25 -0.95 0.08
CA LYS A 27 16.90 -0.66 0.59
C LYS A 27 16.69 0.83 0.93
N GLU A 28 17.69 1.46 1.52
CA GLU A 28 17.67 2.85 1.99
C GLU A 28 17.47 3.82 0.82
N PHE A 29 18.06 3.52 -0.34
CA PHE A 29 17.86 4.31 -1.56
C PHE A 29 16.38 4.32 -1.97
N TYR A 30 15.76 3.13 -2.02
CA TYR A 30 14.35 2.97 -2.39
C TYR A 30 13.40 3.60 -1.36
N GLN A 31 13.73 3.51 -0.07
CA GLN A 31 12.98 4.18 0.98
C GLN A 31 13.04 5.70 0.83
N GLN A 32 14.21 6.26 0.55
CA GLN A 32 14.37 7.70 0.37
C GLN A 32 13.58 8.21 -0.84
N ILE A 33 13.65 7.54 -1.99
CA ILE A 33 12.90 7.96 -3.18
C ILE A 33 11.39 7.80 -2.96
N GLY A 34 10.95 6.74 -2.27
CA GLY A 34 9.55 6.54 -1.90
C GLY A 34 9.04 7.65 -0.97
N LYS A 35 9.82 8.01 0.05
CA LYS A 35 9.52 9.12 0.96
C LYS A 35 9.44 10.46 0.23
N LYS A 36 10.39 10.74 -0.67
CA LYS A 36 10.37 11.95 -1.51
C LYS A 36 9.11 12.00 -2.37
N GLY A 37 8.78 10.91 -3.06
CA GLY A 37 7.56 10.81 -3.87
C GLY A 37 6.30 11.06 -3.05
N GLY A 38 6.14 10.38 -1.92
CA GLY A 38 4.99 10.57 -1.02
C GLY A 38 4.88 11.99 -0.46
N THR A 39 6.01 12.62 -0.12
CA THR A 39 6.05 14.00 0.37
C THR A 39 5.64 14.98 -0.73
N SER A 40 6.12 14.79 -1.97
CA SER A 40 5.72 15.64 -3.09
C SER A 40 4.22 15.49 -3.41
N THR A 41 3.69 14.26 -3.42
CA THR A 41 2.27 14.01 -3.67
C THR A 41 1.39 14.61 -2.57
N SER A 42 1.74 14.41 -1.30
CA SER A 42 0.97 14.98 -0.17
C SER A 42 0.98 16.50 -0.13
N LYS A 43 2.07 17.16 -0.57
CA LYS A 43 2.11 18.62 -0.72
C LYS A 43 1.26 19.13 -1.88
N LYS A 44 1.15 18.36 -2.95
CA LYS A 44 0.46 18.76 -4.19
C LYS A 44 -1.06 18.56 -4.11
N HIS A 45 -1.51 17.55 -3.36
CA HIS A 45 -2.91 17.12 -3.37
C HIS A 45 -3.60 17.39 -2.04
N SER A 46 -4.88 17.77 -2.12
CA SER A 46 -5.75 18.01 -0.97
C SER A 46 -6.26 16.72 -0.34
N THR A 47 -6.84 16.82 0.85
CA THR A 47 -7.57 15.72 1.50
C THR A 47 -8.67 15.13 0.61
N THR A 48 -9.39 15.98 -0.14
CA THR A 48 -10.47 15.53 -1.04
C THR A 48 -9.97 14.61 -2.14
N PHE A 49 -8.77 14.86 -2.68
CA PHE A 49 -8.12 13.96 -3.64
C PHE A 49 -7.90 12.57 -3.04
N PHE A 50 -7.37 12.49 -1.81
CA PHE A 50 -7.13 11.21 -1.13
C PHE A 50 -8.43 10.46 -0.79
N GLN A 51 -9.48 11.19 -0.40
CA GLN A 51 -10.81 10.61 -0.20
C GLN A 51 -11.37 10.04 -1.49
N GLU A 52 -11.24 10.75 -2.61
CA GLU A 52 -11.74 10.29 -3.91
C GLU A 52 -11.03 9.03 -4.38
N ILE A 53 -9.70 8.98 -4.31
CA ILE A 53 -8.95 7.78 -4.72
C ILE A 53 -9.25 6.59 -3.79
N GLY A 54 -9.43 6.84 -2.50
CA GLY A 54 -9.85 5.81 -1.54
C GLY A 54 -11.23 5.26 -1.86
N ARG A 55 -12.20 6.14 -2.15
CA ARG A 55 -13.55 5.75 -2.57
C ARG A 55 -13.53 4.94 -3.86
N LYS A 56 -12.75 5.37 -4.87
CA LYS A 56 -12.61 4.65 -6.14
C LYS A 56 -12.02 3.26 -5.91
N GLY A 57 -10.95 3.15 -5.14
CA GLY A 57 -10.34 1.86 -4.80
C GLY A 57 -11.33 0.93 -4.09
N GLY A 58 -12.01 1.43 -3.05
CA GLY A 58 -13.02 0.66 -2.32
C GLY A 58 -14.18 0.20 -3.21
N SER A 59 -14.70 1.08 -4.08
CA SER A 59 -15.78 0.75 -5.01
C SER A 59 -15.34 -0.27 -6.07
N SER A 60 -14.12 -0.15 -6.60
CA SER A 60 -13.58 -1.16 -7.52
C SER A 60 -13.46 -2.53 -6.85
N THR A 61 -12.98 -2.58 -5.60
CA THR A 61 -12.90 -3.83 -4.83
C THR A 61 -14.29 -4.40 -4.54
N SER A 62 -15.25 -3.58 -4.11
CA SER A 62 -16.62 -4.05 -3.80
C SER A 62 -17.36 -4.57 -5.03
N ASN A 63 -17.11 -3.98 -6.20
CA ASN A 63 -17.76 -4.40 -7.44
C ASN A 63 -17.18 -5.71 -7.99
N THR A 64 -15.93 -6.02 -7.67
CA THR A 64 -15.20 -7.18 -8.23
C THR A 64 -15.20 -8.39 -7.29
N HIS A 65 -15.43 -8.20 -6.00
CA HIS A 65 -15.31 -9.24 -4.98
C HIS A 65 -16.62 -9.51 -4.25
N ASN A 66 -16.84 -10.78 -3.90
CA ASN A 66 -18.04 -11.24 -3.21
C ASN A 66 -17.78 -11.45 -1.71
N LYS A 67 -18.80 -11.95 -0.99
CA LYS A 67 -18.73 -12.22 0.45
C LYS A 67 -17.58 -13.15 0.86
N THR A 68 -17.28 -14.17 0.07
CA THR A 68 -16.25 -15.17 0.43
C THR A 68 -14.86 -14.55 0.43
N PHE A 69 -14.57 -13.63 -0.50
CA PHE A 69 -13.33 -12.85 -0.48
C PHE A 69 -13.15 -12.08 0.85
N TYR A 70 -14.18 -11.36 1.30
CA TYR A 70 -14.11 -10.59 2.55
C TYR A 70 -13.96 -11.49 3.78
N GLN A 71 -14.62 -12.65 3.79
CA GLN A 71 -14.44 -13.65 4.83
C GLN A 71 -13.02 -14.20 4.87
N GLU A 72 -12.42 -14.48 3.71
CA GLU A 72 -11.07 -14.99 3.61
C GLU A 72 -10.04 -13.98 4.12
N ILE A 73 -10.10 -12.72 3.67
CA ILE A 73 -9.17 -11.68 4.15
C ILE A 73 -9.37 -11.39 5.64
N GLY A 74 -10.61 -11.46 6.13
CA GLY A 74 -10.93 -11.34 7.56
C GLY A 74 -10.30 -12.48 8.37
N LYS A 75 -10.44 -13.73 7.91
CA LYS A 75 -9.83 -14.91 8.54
C LYS A 75 -8.30 -14.82 8.56
N LYS A 76 -7.69 -14.39 7.44
CA LYS A 76 -6.24 -14.18 7.36
C LYS A 76 -5.76 -13.12 8.35
N GLY A 77 -6.45 -11.98 8.43
CA GLY A 77 -6.15 -10.91 9.39
C GLY A 77 -6.31 -11.35 10.85
N GLY A 78 -7.38 -12.07 11.16
CA GLY A 78 -7.61 -12.64 12.49
C GLY A 78 -6.52 -13.62 12.91
N THR A 79 -6.14 -14.54 12.01
CA THR A 79 -5.08 -15.54 12.26
C THR A 79 -3.72 -14.88 12.46
N ALA A 80 -3.37 -13.90 11.62
CA ALA A 80 -2.10 -13.18 11.77
C ALA A 80 -2.04 -12.38 13.07
N THR A 81 -3.19 -11.90 13.56
CA THR A 81 -3.28 -11.20 14.84
C THR A 81 -3.14 -12.16 16.00
N SER A 82 -3.86 -13.28 16.00
CA SER A 82 -3.81 -14.26 17.10
C SER A 82 -2.46 -14.94 17.26
N GLN A 83 -1.69 -15.09 16.16
CA GLN A 83 -0.32 -15.60 16.21
C GLN A 83 0.67 -14.63 16.86
N LYS A 84 0.38 -13.32 16.84
CA LYS A 84 1.31 -12.27 17.28
C LYS A 84 0.95 -11.64 18.61
N GLN A 85 -0.30 -11.74 19.03
CA GLN A 85 -0.86 -10.96 20.12
C GLN A 85 -1.35 -11.87 21.25
N ASP A 86 -1.22 -11.38 22.48
CA ASP A 86 -1.64 -12.09 23.67
C ASP A 86 -3.05 -11.67 24.14
N LYS A 87 -3.48 -12.24 25.27
CA LYS A 87 -4.78 -11.93 25.88
C LYS A 87 -4.94 -10.43 26.22
N SER A 88 -3.86 -9.74 26.58
CA SER A 88 -3.88 -8.33 26.97
C SER A 88 -4.25 -7.42 25.79
N PHE A 89 -3.78 -7.77 24.59
CA PHE A 89 -4.16 -7.09 23.35
C PHE A 89 -5.67 -7.15 23.12
N TYR A 90 -6.28 -8.33 23.25
CA TYR A 90 -7.72 -8.52 23.05
C TYR A 90 -8.56 -7.78 24.09
N GLN A 91 -8.12 -7.76 25.35
CA GLN A 91 -8.75 -6.96 26.40
C GLN A 91 -8.70 -5.47 26.10
N LYS A 92 -7.55 -4.96 25.62
CA LYS A 92 -7.35 -3.55 25.26
C LYS A 92 -8.22 -3.11 24.08
N ILE A 93 -8.35 -3.93 23.04
CA ILE A 93 -9.22 -3.58 21.90
C ILE A 93 -10.70 -3.68 22.29
N GLY A 94 -11.07 -4.65 23.14
CA GLY A 94 -12.44 -4.80 23.65
C GLY A 94 -12.87 -3.61 24.50
N SER A 95 -12.01 -3.14 25.42
CA SER A 95 -12.29 -1.97 26.25
C SER A 95 -12.38 -0.67 25.45
N LYS A 96 -11.53 -0.51 24.42
CA LYS A 96 -11.63 0.60 23.47
C LYS A 96 -12.94 0.57 22.70
N GLY A 97 -13.35 -0.59 22.19
CA GLY A 97 -14.61 -0.76 21.48
C GLY A 97 -15.82 -0.44 22.36
N GLY A 98 -15.86 -0.99 23.58
CA GLY A 98 -16.96 -0.73 24.52
C GLY A 98 -17.03 0.73 25.00
N SER A 99 -15.90 1.43 25.10
CA SER A 99 -15.88 2.84 25.48
C SER A 99 -16.30 3.76 24.32
N ALA A 100 -15.95 3.41 23.08
CA ALA A 100 -16.43 4.12 21.90
C ALA A 100 -17.95 4.02 21.74
N GLU A 101 -18.54 2.90 22.11
CA GLU A 101 -20.00 2.72 22.07
C GLU A 101 -20.70 3.51 23.18
N ARG A 102 -20.18 3.51 24.41
CA ARG A 102 -20.71 4.32 25.51
C ARG A 102 -20.69 5.82 25.22
N ASN A 103 -19.67 6.31 24.53
CA ASN A 103 -19.57 7.73 24.17
C ASN A 103 -20.54 8.18 23.07
N LYS A 104 -21.21 7.26 22.35
CA LYS A 104 -22.27 7.62 21.38
C LYS A 104 -23.65 7.72 22.02
N LEU A 105 -23.80 7.22 23.24
CA LEU A 105 -25.05 7.15 23.99
C LEU A 105 -25.20 8.30 25.01
N ASN A 106 -24.18 9.16 25.10
CA ASN A 106 -24.14 10.39 25.90
C ASN A 106 -24.09 11.60 24.97
#